data_AF-A0A7T5USS3-F1
#
_entry.id   AF-A0A7T5USS3-F1
#
_cell.length_a   1.000
_cell.length_b   1.000
_cell.length_c   1.000
_cell.angle_alpha   90.00
_cell.angle_beta   90.00
_cell.angle_gamma   90.00
#
_symmetry.space_group_name_H-M   'P 1'
#
loop_
_entity.id
_entity.type
_entity.pdbx_description
1 polymer ?
#
loop_
_entity_poly.entity_id
_entity_poly.type
_entity_poly.pdbx_seq_one_letter_code
_entity_poly.pdbx_strand_id
1 'polypeptide(L)'
;MSPRTKAATYGLAGVALAGLILLSGSGLGLYTGEFNPSSPGFLSIMLTDPPNIPDGVTAVYITYSDVAVHERGLGSAGWFSTGSSGTIETLGLVNLSQTISAGSVPSGRYNLLAFNISSALVKYQGANYSATVNSGKLVVPLLGGLTINSTDPAAAVVDIQPTVLNLGNATNPDFVITTGARAFQVPSHEVLEQMRHVGFRASLLGRPWFRSFITSNPDNLTLGSVSLSAASFSFSATNPSSDPVTLKLVIIAEVTPMALPSVALASLPRAAVFVIGPNGSLTLLNLTTGQGGPQGLVKTALQSSGYTLLGGNTTTFSYSGTISTLLGRSGIRAGAAYYVVVVGSHVLAAQSVLAS
;
A
#
# COMPACT_ATOMS: atom_id res chain seq x y z
N MET A 1 -15.35 62.57 40.72
CA MET A 1 -15.94 61.39 41.41
C MET A 1 -15.93 60.22 40.44
N SER A 2 -15.12 59.21 40.76
CA SER A 2 -14.84 58.04 39.92
C SER A 2 -15.98 57.01 39.99
N PRO A 3 -16.49 56.49 38.86
CA PRO A 3 -17.36 55.33 38.88
C PRO A 3 -16.52 54.04 38.91
N ARG A 4 -16.71 53.28 39.99
CA ARG A 4 -16.14 51.95 40.25
C ARG A 4 -16.53 50.96 39.14
N THR A 5 -15.54 50.33 38.54
CA THR A 5 -15.67 49.11 37.74
C THR A 5 -16.07 47.93 38.64
N LYS A 6 -17.21 47.31 38.36
CA LYS A 6 -17.54 45.97 38.85
C LYS A 6 -17.08 44.97 37.80
N ALA A 7 -16.02 44.22 38.09
CA ALA A 7 -15.62 43.06 37.31
C ALA A 7 -16.67 41.95 37.53
N ALA A 8 -17.35 41.55 36.46
CA ALA A 8 -18.22 40.39 36.44
C ALA A 8 -17.34 39.14 36.27
N THR A 9 -17.25 38.37 37.35
CA THR A 9 -16.69 37.02 37.41
C THR A 9 -17.60 36.10 36.60
N TYR A 10 -17.18 35.73 35.39
CA TYR A 10 -17.83 34.66 34.63
C TYR A 10 -17.31 33.31 35.13
N GLY A 11 -18.12 32.67 35.96
CA GLY A 11 -18.07 31.23 36.15
C GLY A 11 -18.70 30.54 34.95
N LEU A 12 -17.95 29.62 34.34
CA LEU A 12 -18.49 28.58 33.46
C LEU A 12 -17.87 27.26 33.89
N ALA A 13 -18.52 26.63 34.86
CA ALA A 13 -18.59 25.18 34.93
C ALA A 13 -19.45 24.71 33.76
N GLY A 14 -18.84 24.01 32.80
CA GLY A 14 -19.50 23.40 31.65
C GLY A 14 -18.94 22.00 31.44
N VAL A 15 -19.69 21.01 31.92
CA VAL A 15 -19.43 19.56 31.87
C VAL A 15 -19.91 19.01 30.52
N ALA A 16 -19.12 18.14 29.87
CA ALA A 16 -19.64 17.08 28.99
C ALA A 16 -18.60 15.96 28.80
N LEU A 17 -18.56 15.05 29.78
CA LEU A 17 -18.55 13.59 29.64
C LEU A 17 -17.84 12.97 28.41
N ALA A 18 -16.55 12.65 28.56
CA ALA A 18 -15.98 11.48 27.88
C ALA A 18 -16.27 10.24 28.73
N GLY A 19 -17.55 9.84 28.72
CA GLY A 19 -18.00 8.60 29.33
C GLY A 19 -17.52 7.43 28.47
N LEU A 20 -16.44 6.79 28.90
CA LEU A 20 -16.05 5.47 28.46
C LEU A 20 -17.19 4.50 28.79
N ILE A 21 -18.02 4.18 27.80
CA ILE A 21 -18.97 3.06 27.93
C ILE A 21 -18.16 1.77 27.75
N LEU A 22 -17.51 1.34 28.83
CA LEU A 22 -17.27 -0.08 29.07
C LEU A 22 -18.61 -0.66 29.51
N LEU A 23 -19.41 -1.13 28.56
CA LEU A 23 -20.49 -2.06 28.87
C LEU A 23 -19.86 -3.39 29.29
N SER A 24 -19.53 -3.47 30.57
CA SER A 24 -19.38 -4.72 31.32
C SER A 24 -20.77 -5.34 31.45
N GLY A 25 -21.21 -5.99 30.37
CA GLY A 25 -22.42 -6.81 30.35
C GLY A 25 -22.14 -8.18 30.95
N SER A 26 -21.95 -8.25 32.26
CA SER A 26 -22.19 -9.47 33.02
C SER A 26 -23.70 -9.57 33.28
N GLY A 27 -24.38 -10.38 32.47
CA GLY A 27 -25.72 -10.91 32.78
C GLY A 27 -26.85 -10.43 31.89
N LEU A 28 -27.02 -11.06 30.72
CA LEU A 28 -28.30 -11.54 30.18
C LEU A 28 -27.95 -12.66 29.19
N GLY A 29 -28.36 -13.89 29.51
CA GLY A 29 -27.89 -15.11 28.86
C GLY A 29 -28.25 -15.21 27.38
N LEU A 30 -27.24 -15.08 26.51
CA LEU A 30 -27.25 -15.49 25.11
C LEU A 30 -25.84 -16.00 24.78
N TYR A 31 -25.68 -17.32 24.67
CA TYR A 31 -24.50 -18.05 24.15
C TYR A 31 -23.13 -17.39 24.38
N THR A 32 -22.66 -17.39 25.62
CA THR A 32 -21.21 -17.30 25.89
C THR A 32 -20.61 -18.69 25.72
N GLY A 33 -20.24 -19.05 24.49
CA GLY A 33 -19.25 -20.10 24.30
C GLY A 33 -18.01 -19.67 25.08
N GLU A 34 -17.64 -20.43 26.10
CA GLU A 34 -16.43 -20.20 26.90
C GLU A 34 -15.24 -20.09 25.96
N PHE A 35 -14.67 -18.90 25.86
CA PHE A 35 -13.45 -18.66 25.11
C PHE A 35 -12.31 -19.27 25.92
N ASN A 36 -11.89 -20.46 25.55
CA ASN A 36 -10.78 -21.17 26.18
C ASN A 36 -9.50 -20.84 25.39
N PRO A 37 -8.60 -19.95 25.87
CA PRO A 37 -7.45 -19.44 25.12
C PRO A 37 -6.34 -20.47 24.85
N SER A 38 -6.67 -21.76 24.87
CA SER A 38 -5.73 -22.89 24.74
C SER A 38 -6.10 -23.88 23.63
N SER A 39 -7.28 -23.75 23.00
CA SER A 39 -7.64 -24.65 21.90
C SER A 39 -7.16 -24.08 20.55
N PRO A 40 -6.40 -24.84 19.75
CA PRO A 40 -6.04 -24.40 18.40
C PRO A 40 -7.30 -24.30 17.53
N GLY A 41 -7.33 -23.28 16.68
CA GLY A 41 -8.26 -23.13 15.56
C GLY A 41 -7.52 -23.22 14.23
N PHE A 42 -8.23 -23.52 13.14
CA PHE A 42 -7.63 -23.64 11.81
C PHE A 42 -7.72 -22.31 11.06
N LEU A 43 -6.60 -21.85 10.52
CA LEU A 43 -6.48 -20.63 9.74
C LEU A 43 -5.93 -20.91 8.35
N SER A 44 -6.57 -20.34 7.34
CA SER A 44 -6.02 -20.24 5.98
C SER A 44 -5.74 -18.79 5.63
N ILE A 45 -4.55 -18.49 5.11
CA ILE A 45 -4.22 -17.20 4.53
C ILE A 45 -4.15 -17.36 3.02
N MET A 46 -4.97 -16.56 2.34
CA MET A 46 -5.02 -16.50 0.88
C MET A 46 -4.37 -15.21 0.40
N LEU A 47 -3.83 -15.22 -0.80
CA LEU A 47 -3.24 -14.06 -1.46
C LEU A 47 -3.94 -13.80 -2.79
N THR A 48 -4.25 -12.54 -3.07
CA THR A 48 -4.74 -12.04 -4.37
C THR A 48 -3.92 -10.83 -4.79
N ASP A 49 -3.92 -10.52 -6.07
CA ASP A 49 -3.17 -9.41 -6.63
C ASP A 49 -3.82 -8.85 -7.92
N PRO A 50 -4.16 -7.56 -7.97
CA PRO A 50 -4.32 -6.79 -9.20
C PRO A 50 -3.05 -5.95 -9.46
N PRO A 51 -1.97 -6.51 -10.00
CA PRO A 51 -0.69 -5.81 -10.03
C PRO A 51 -0.67 -4.70 -11.08
N ASN A 52 0.05 -3.62 -10.77
CA ASN A 52 0.40 -2.58 -11.73
C ASN A 52 1.75 -2.92 -12.37
N ILE A 53 1.73 -3.43 -13.60
CA ILE A 53 2.94 -3.87 -14.30
C ILE A 53 3.26 -3.05 -15.56
N PRO A 54 4.54 -2.89 -15.91
CA PRO A 54 4.93 -2.29 -17.18
C PRO A 54 4.64 -3.17 -18.39
N ASP A 55 4.52 -2.54 -19.56
CA ASP A 55 4.38 -3.24 -20.83
C ASP A 55 5.55 -4.21 -21.07
N GLY A 56 5.24 -5.41 -21.56
CA GLY A 56 6.21 -6.47 -21.83
C GLY A 56 6.56 -7.35 -20.62
N VAL A 57 6.08 -7.02 -19.42
CA VAL A 57 6.10 -7.93 -18.26
C VAL A 57 4.96 -8.94 -18.41
N THR A 58 5.29 -10.23 -18.24
CA THR A 58 4.36 -11.35 -18.48
C THR A 58 4.17 -12.28 -17.29
N ALA A 59 5.04 -12.19 -16.27
CA ALA A 59 4.89 -12.87 -14.99
C ALA A 59 5.63 -12.07 -13.92
N VAL A 60 5.09 -12.07 -12.69
CA VAL A 60 5.78 -11.56 -11.50
C VAL A 60 5.74 -12.66 -10.47
N TYR A 61 6.92 -13.14 -10.05
CA TYR A 61 7.05 -14.17 -9.04
C TYR A 61 7.54 -13.53 -7.74
N ILE A 62 6.79 -13.71 -6.67
CA ILE A 62 7.14 -13.26 -5.33
C ILE A 62 7.46 -14.48 -4.47
N THR A 63 8.65 -14.52 -3.90
CA THR A 63 9.05 -15.57 -2.96
C THR A 63 8.95 -15.04 -1.54
N TYR A 64 8.14 -15.70 -0.72
CA TYR A 64 7.93 -15.33 0.68
C TYR A 64 8.54 -16.37 1.62
N SER A 65 9.03 -15.90 2.77
CA SER A 65 9.72 -16.73 3.76
C SER A 65 8.91 -16.97 5.03
N ASP A 66 7.87 -16.15 5.28
CA ASP A 66 7.02 -16.30 6.46
C ASP A 66 5.68 -15.57 6.28
N VAL A 67 4.65 -16.10 6.95
CA VAL A 67 3.34 -15.47 7.12
C VAL A 67 2.95 -15.60 8.59
N ALA A 68 2.59 -14.49 9.23
CA ALA A 68 2.25 -14.47 10.65
C ALA A 68 0.99 -13.63 10.93
N VAL A 69 0.30 -13.92 12.02
CA VAL A 69 -0.83 -13.12 12.52
C VAL A 69 -0.53 -12.62 13.93
N HIS A 70 -1.00 -11.42 14.24
CA HIS A 70 -0.80 -10.79 15.55
C HIS A 70 -2.09 -10.85 16.36
N GLU A 71 -2.03 -11.47 17.53
CA GLU A 71 -3.17 -11.54 18.46
C GLU A 71 -3.43 -10.18 19.10
N ARG A 72 -4.70 -9.79 19.11
CA ARG A 72 -5.21 -8.58 19.74
C ARG A 72 -5.44 -8.86 21.23
N GLY A 73 -4.60 -8.28 22.10
CA GLY A 73 -4.75 -8.44 23.55
C GLY A 73 -4.28 -7.22 24.36
N LEU A 74 -4.79 -7.11 25.59
CA LEU A 74 -4.35 -6.16 26.63
C LEU A 74 -3.23 -6.73 27.52
N GLY A 75 -2.75 -7.96 27.23
CA GLY A 75 -1.75 -8.68 28.03
C GLY A 75 -0.83 -9.58 27.19
N SER A 76 -1.33 -10.73 26.71
CA SER A 76 -0.57 -11.72 25.92
C SER A 76 -0.63 -11.46 24.40
N ALA A 77 -0.48 -10.21 23.96
CA ALA A 77 -0.39 -9.91 22.53
C ALA A 77 0.91 -10.45 21.94
N GLY A 78 0.84 -11.12 20.80
CA GLY A 78 2.01 -11.77 20.20
C GLY A 78 1.83 -12.13 18.73
N TRP A 79 2.96 -12.36 18.07
CA TRP A 79 3.00 -12.85 16.69
C TRP A 79 3.01 -14.38 16.66
N PHE A 80 2.09 -14.94 15.89
CA PHE A 80 2.02 -16.37 15.59
C PHE A 80 2.39 -16.57 14.14
N SER A 81 3.60 -17.08 13.91
CA SER A 81 4.03 -17.51 12.58
C SER A 81 3.36 -18.82 12.20
N THR A 82 2.98 -18.92 10.93
CA THR A 82 2.45 -20.15 10.32
C THR A 82 3.56 -21.02 9.72
N GLY A 83 4.84 -20.59 9.80
CA GLY A 83 5.99 -21.28 9.23
C GLY A 83 5.95 -21.46 7.71
N SER A 84 5.07 -20.73 7.02
CA SER A 84 4.80 -20.93 5.60
C SER A 84 5.75 -20.14 4.73
N SER A 85 6.31 -20.79 3.72
CA SER A 85 7.16 -20.18 2.69
C SER A 85 6.81 -20.74 1.31
N GLY A 86 7.14 -20.01 0.25
CA GLY A 86 6.86 -20.44 -1.11
C GLY A 86 7.08 -19.34 -2.14
N THR A 87 6.78 -19.67 -3.39
CA THR A 87 6.79 -18.72 -4.50
C THR A 87 5.40 -18.67 -5.12
N ILE A 88 4.92 -17.45 -5.37
CA ILE A 88 3.64 -17.20 -6.00
C ILE A 88 3.82 -16.36 -7.26
N GLU A 89 3.14 -16.75 -8.34
CA GLU A 89 3.05 -15.96 -9.55
C GLU A 89 1.79 -15.10 -9.44
N THR A 90 1.95 -13.77 -9.48
CA THR A 90 0.91 -12.86 -9.02
C THR A 90 0.03 -12.31 -10.15
N LEU A 91 0.50 -12.27 -11.40
CA LEU A 91 -0.36 -11.88 -12.53
C LEU A 91 -1.44 -12.94 -12.81
N GLY A 92 -1.15 -14.20 -12.54
CA GLY A 92 -2.12 -15.29 -12.61
C GLY A 92 -3.18 -15.27 -11.51
N LEU A 93 -3.14 -14.29 -10.59
CA LEU A 93 -4.13 -14.11 -9.52
C LEU A 93 -5.14 -13.01 -9.80
N VAL A 94 -5.15 -12.44 -11.01
CA VAL A 94 -6.18 -11.44 -11.36
C VAL A 94 -7.57 -12.07 -11.22
N ASN A 95 -8.34 -11.56 -10.26
CA ASN A 95 -9.64 -12.07 -9.81
C ASN A 95 -9.66 -13.47 -9.17
N LEU A 96 -8.51 -13.98 -8.75
CA LEU A 96 -8.37 -15.23 -8.02
C LEU A 96 -7.64 -14.98 -6.71
N SER A 97 -7.95 -15.76 -5.67
CA SER A 97 -7.09 -15.88 -4.51
C SER A 97 -6.45 -17.25 -4.48
N GLN A 98 -5.23 -17.35 -3.95
CA GLN A 98 -4.54 -18.62 -3.73
C GLN A 98 -4.16 -18.77 -2.25
N THR A 99 -4.43 -19.92 -1.64
CA THR A 99 -3.94 -20.23 -0.29
C THR A 99 -2.41 -20.28 -0.29
N ILE A 100 -1.77 -19.43 0.51
CA ILE A 100 -0.31 -19.35 0.68
C ILE A 100 0.17 -19.90 2.02
N SER A 101 -0.74 -20.02 2.98
CA SER A 101 -0.49 -20.59 4.30
C SER A 101 -1.76 -21.21 4.83
N ALA A 102 -1.64 -22.35 5.49
CA ALA A 102 -2.75 -23.00 6.17
C ALA A 102 -2.21 -23.79 7.37
N GLY A 103 -2.86 -23.65 8.54
CA GLY A 103 -2.41 -24.33 9.74
C GLY A 103 -3.18 -23.96 10.99
N SER A 104 -2.79 -24.59 12.10
CA SER A 104 -3.38 -24.34 13.41
C SER A 104 -2.71 -23.16 14.10
N VAL A 105 -3.51 -22.23 14.60
CA VAL A 105 -3.08 -21.12 15.47
C VAL A 105 -4.00 -21.06 16.69
N PRO A 106 -3.61 -20.44 17.81
CA PRO A 106 -4.49 -20.33 18.97
C PRO A 106 -5.82 -19.67 18.61
N SER A 107 -6.93 -20.17 19.17
CA SER A 107 -8.21 -19.47 19.06
C SER A 107 -8.07 -18.07 19.68
N GLY A 108 -8.46 -17.04 18.94
CA GLY A 108 -8.04 -15.68 19.25
C GLY A 108 -8.77 -14.63 18.41
N ARG A 109 -8.64 -13.38 18.82
CA ARG A 109 -8.91 -12.22 17.96
C ARG A 109 -7.59 -11.68 17.47
N TYR A 110 -7.48 -11.37 16.20
CA TYR A 110 -6.26 -10.93 15.55
C TYR A 110 -6.50 -9.60 14.85
N ASN A 111 -5.48 -8.75 14.82
CA ASN A 111 -5.59 -7.38 14.28
C ASN A 111 -4.53 -7.03 13.22
N LEU A 112 -3.42 -7.77 13.14
CA LEU A 112 -2.41 -7.57 12.10
C LEU A 112 -2.06 -8.89 11.44
N LEU A 113 -1.59 -8.81 10.20
CA LEU A 113 -0.96 -9.88 9.46
C LEU A 113 0.43 -9.41 9.01
N ALA A 114 1.42 -10.29 9.06
CA ALA A 114 2.74 -10.05 8.51
C ALA A 114 3.01 -11.00 7.34
N PHE A 115 3.58 -10.47 6.27
CA PHE A 115 3.98 -11.20 5.07
C PHE A 115 5.40 -10.79 4.67
N ASN A 116 6.33 -11.74 4.74
CA ASN A 116 7.74 -11.49 4.50
C ASN A 116 8.13 -11.93 3.08
N ILE A 117 8.38 -10.96 2.20
CA ILE A 117 8.92 -11.13 0.86
C ILE A 117 10.44 -11.18 0.92
N SER A 118 11.00 -12.31 0.50
CA SER A 118 12.45 -12.57 0.48
C SER A 118 13.11 -12.19 -0.84
N SER A 119 12.42 -12.40 -1.97
CA SER A 119 12.93 -12.09 -3.30
C SER A 119 11.79 -12.00 -4.31
N ALA A 120 12.09 -11.43 -5.48
CA ALA A 120 11.15 -11.39 -6.59
C ALA A 120 11.84 -11.56 -7.95
N LEU A 121 11.14 -12.19 -8.89
CA LEU A 121 11.55 -12.33 -10.29
C LEU A 121 10.48 -11.73 -11.20
N VAL A 122 10.91 -11.00 -12.22
CA VAL A 122 10.05 -10.43 -13.26
C VAL A 122 10.36 -11.11 -14.58
N LYS A 123 9.35 -11.70 -15.22
CA LYS A 123 9.48 -12.25 -16.57
C LYS A 123 9.18 -11.17 -17.59
N TYR A 124 10.21 -10.72 -18.30
CA TYR A 124 10.16 -9.64 -19.27
C TYR A 124 10.69 -10.12 -20.62
N GLN A 125 9.91 -9.93 -21.69
CA GLN A 125 10.27 -10.38 -23.05
C GLN A 125 10.74 -11.85 -23.12
N GLY A 126 10.14 -12.74 -22.31
CA GLY A 126 10.46 -14.16 -22.28
C GLY A 126 11.62 -14.59 -21.37
N ALA A 127 12.39 -13.64 -20.81
CA ALA A 127 13.48 -13.92 -19.88
C ALA A 127 13.13 -13.52 -18.44
N ASN A 128 13.74 -14.19 -17.45
CA ASN A 128 13.54 -13.89 -16.03
C ASN A 128 14.65 -12.97 -15.52
N TYR A 129 14.27 -11.90 -14.82
CA TYR A 129 15.16 -10.93 -14.23
C TYR A 129 14.91 -10.82 -12.72
N SER A 130 15.98 -10.77 -11.93
CA SER A 130 15.85 -10.49 -10.49
C SER A 130 15.39 -9.06 -10.28
N ALA A 131 14.44 -8.88 -9.37
CA ALA A 131 13.99 -7.55 -8.96
C ALA A 131 14.45 -7.22 -7.54
N THR A 132 14.82 -5.97 -7.30
CA THR A 132 15.08 -5.46 -5.94
C THR A 132 13.74 -5.24 -5.23
N VAL A 133 13.57 -5.78 -4.04
CA VAL A 133 12.36 -5.58 -3.22
C VAL A 133 12.56 -4.38 -2.29
N ASN A 134 11.77 -3.31 -2.47
CA ASN A 134 11.90 -2.04 -1.75
C ASN A 134 11.25 -2.06 -0.34
N SER A 135 10.46 -3.11 -0.03
CA SER A 135 9.98 -3.42 1.32
C SER A 135 9.69 -4.92 1.42
N GLY A 136 10.59 -5.66 2.06
CA GLY A 136 10.50 -7.12 2.18
C GLY A 136 9.60 -7.60 3.32
N LYS A 137 9.11 -6.72 4.20
CA LYS A 137 8.22 -7.09 5.30
C LYS A 137 6.99 -6.21 5.27
N LEU A 138 5.86 -6.83 4.93
CA LEU A 138 4.56 -6.18 4.98
C LEU A 138 3.93 -6.49 6.34
N VAL A 139 3.53 -5.46 7.07
CA VAL A 139 2.70 -5.60 8.27
C VAL A 139 1.42 -4.83 7.98
N VAL A 140 0.31 -5.56 7.87
CA VAL A 140 -0.96 -5.04 7.40
C VAL A 140 -2.04 -5.18 8.47
N PRO A 141 -2.86 -4.15 8.69
CA PRO A 141 -4.06 -4.29 9.49
C PRO A 141 -5.03 -5.30 8.88
N LEU A 142 -5.65 -6.11 9.75
CA LEU A 142 -6.80 -6.93 9.40
C LEU A 142 -8.05 -6.05 9.56
N LEU A 143 -8.61 -5.58 8.44
CA LEU A 143 -9.77 -4.70 8.43
C LEU A 143 -10.99 -5.43 9.01
N GLY A 144 -11.57 -4.87 10.07
CA GLY A 144 -12.61 -5.51 10.89
C GLY A 144 -12.10 -6.54 11.91
N GLY A 145 -10.80 -6.86 11.89
CA GLY A 145 -10.18 -7.93 12.66
C GLY A 145 -10.41 -9.32 12.07
N LEU A 146 -9.76 -10.31 12.67
CA LEU A 146 -9.94 -11.72 12.35
C LEU A 146 -10.27 -12.47 13.64
N THR A 147 -11.35 -13.25 13.64
CA THR A 147 -11.71 -14.12 14.77
C THR A 147 -11.49 -15.57 14.39
N ILE A 148 -10.75 -16.30 15.21
CA ILE A 148 -10.42 -17.72 15.02
C ILE A 148 -10.98 -18.50 16.20
N ASN A 149 -11.82 -19.48 15.89
CA ASN A 149 -12.45 -20.37 16.87
C ASN A 149 -11.85 -21.78 16.76
N SER A 150 -12.08 -22.62 17.76
CA SER A 150 -11.63 -24.02 17.76
C SER A 150 -12.49 -24.95 16.91
N THR A 151 -13.74 -24.57 16.63
CA THR A 151 -14.73 -25.40 15.94
C THR A 151 -14.73 -25.20 14.43
N ASP A 152 -14.67 -23.94 13.99
CA ASP A 152 -14.88 -23.55 12.60
C ASP A 152 -13.59 -23.01 11.98
N PRO A 153 -13.26 -23.41 10.74
CA PRO A 153 -12.11 -22.86 10.05
C PRO A 153 -12.31 -21.37 9.76
N ALA A 154 -11.23 -20.60 9.91
CA ALA A 154 -11.18 -19.20 9.53
C ALA A 154 -10.29 -19.04 8.29
N ALA A 155 -10.57 -18.03 7.48
CA ALA A 155 -9.68 -17.61 6.41
C ALA A 155 -9.57 -16.09 6.35
N ALA A 156 -8.43 -15.61 5.88
CA ALA A 156 -8.20 -14.21 5.55
C ALA A 156 -7.61 -14.11 4.13
N VAL A 157 -7.98 -13.05 3.41
CA VAL A 157 -7.36 -12.71 2.14
C VAL A 157 -6.42 -11.54 2.35
N VAL A 158 -5.20 -11.69 1.83
CA VAL A 158 -4.21 -10.63 1.68
C VAL A 158 -4.25 -10.18 0.23
N ASP A 159 -4.71 -8.96 -0.01
CA ASP A 159 -4.60 -8.33 -1.31
C ASP A 159 -3.28 -7.58 -1.37
N ILE A 160 -2.29 -8.15 -2.07
CA ILE A 160 -1.02 -7.47 -2.31
C ILE A 160 -1.16 -6.59 -3.55
N GLN A 161 -0.51 -5.43 -3.54
CA GLN A 161 -0.56 -4.48 -4.65
C GLN A 161 0.87 -4.12 -5.05
N PRO A 162 1.59 -5.05 -5.70
CA PRO A 162 2.92 -4.82 -6.18
C PRO A 162 2.86 -3.88 -7.38
N THR A 163 3.76 -2.92 -7.35
CA THR A 163 4.11 -2.06 -8.47
C THR A 163 5.48 -2.46 -8.94
N VAL A 164 5.58 -2.85 -10.21
CA VAL A 164 6.85 -3.18 -10.85
C VAL A 164 7.38 -1.95 -11.59
N LEU A 165 8.62 -1.59 -11.30
CA LEU A 165 9.34 -0.48 -11.92
C LEU A 165 10.53 -1.03 -12.69
N ASN A 166 10.66 -0.74 -13.98
CA ASN A 166 11.87 -1.09 -14.75
C ASN A 166 12.83 0.09 -14.85
N LEU A 167 13.68 0.32 -13.84
CA LEU A 167 14.72 1.35 -13.82
C LEU A 167 15.72 1.23 -15.00
N GLY A 168 15.80 0.06 -15.63
CA GLY A 168 16.65 -0.26 -16.78
C GLY A 168 16.20 0.34 -18.11
N ASN A 169 16.66 -0.29 -19.19
CA ASN A 169 16.13 -0.08 -20.54
C ASN A 169 15.57 -1.39 -21.10
N ALA A 170 14.99 -1.35 -22.31
CA ALA A 170 14.37 -2.52 -22.92
C ALA A 170 15.35 -3.70 -23.16
N THR A 171 16.65 -3.42 -23.34
CA THR A 171 17.68 -4.43 -23.61
C THR A 171 18.47 -4.86 -22.37
N ASN A 172 18.48 -4.03 -21.32
CA ASN A 172 19.13 -4.29 -20.04
C ASN A 172 18.20 -3.78 -18.93
N PRO A 173 17.18 -4.55 -18.55
CA PRO A 173 16.21 -4.14 -17.56
C PRO A 173 16.79 -4.24 -16.14
N ASP A 174 16.33 -3.35 -15.26
CA ASP A 174 16.66 -3.34 -13.83
C ASP A 174 15.36 -3.13 -13.07
N PHE A 175 14.84 -4.21 -12.47
CA PHE A 175 13.52 -4.17 -11.86
C PHE A 175 13.58 -3.85 -10.37
N VAL A 176 12.65 -3.00 -9.93
CA VAL A 176 12.36 -2.76 -8.52
C VAL A 176 10.88 -3.03 -8.29
N ILE A 177 10.58 -3.74 -7.20
CA ILE A 177 9.22 -3.97 -6.73
C ILE A 177 9.01 -3.21 -5.44
N THR A 178 7.94 -2.43 -5.40
CA THR A 178 7.37 -1.89 -4.17
C THR A 178 5.96 -2.43 -4.05
N THR A 179 5.52 -2.81 -2.86
CA THR A 179 4.23 -3.52 -2.74
C THR A 179 3.51 -3.09 -1.48
N GLY A 180 2.29 -2.61 -1.63
CA GLY A 180 1.33 -2.49 -0.53
C GLY A 180 0.63 -3.81 -0.28
N ALA A 181 -0.09 -3.89 0.84
CA ALA A 181 -1.04 -4.97 1.06
C ALA A 181 -2.14 -4.56 2.02
N ARG A 182 -3.29 -5.23 1.90
CA ARG A 182 -4.38 -5.19 2.88
C ARG A 182 -4.76 -6.59 3.26
N ALA A 183 -5.31 -6.76 4.45
CA ALA A 183 -5.85 -8.04 4.86
C ALA A 183 -7.26 -7.89 5.44
N PHE A 184 -8.09 -8.90 5.22
CA PHE A 184 -9.46 -8.95 5.72
C PHE A 184 -9.94 -10.38 5.84
N GLN A 185 -10.87 -10.60 6.76
CA GLN A 185 -11.46 -11.91 7.01
C GLN A 185 -12.42 -12.30 5.88
N VAL A 186 -12.30 -13.54 5.40
CA VAL A 186 -13.29 -14.19 4.55
C VAL A 186 -14.54 -14.47 5.41
N PRO A 187 -15.75 -14.13 4.95
CA PRO A 187 -16.97 -14.48 5.67
C PRO A 187 -17.03 -15.98 5.98
N SER A 188 -17.47 -16.36 7.18
CA SER A 188 -17.44 -17.77 7.62
C SER A 188 -18.13 -18.75 6.67
N HIS A 189 -19.26 -18.33 6.06
CA HIS A 189 -20.02 -19.14 5.09
C HIS A 189 -19.33 -19.27 3.71
N GLU A 190 -18.26 -18.52 3.46
CA GLU A 190 -17.43 -18.57 2.24
C GLU A 190 -16.12 -19.33 2.46
N VAL A 191 -15.83 -19.76 3.70
CA VAL A 191 -14.65 -20.57 4.00
C VAL A 191 -14.90 -22.00 3.53
N LEU A 192 -14.09 -22.46 2.59
CA LEU A 192 -14.22 -23.79 1.98
C LEU A 192 -13.18 -24.75 2.56
N GLU A 193 -13.51 -26.03 2.63
CA GLU A 193 -12.57 -27.07 3.11
C GLU A 193 -11.30 -27.13 2.25
N GLN A 194 -11.41 -26.87 0.95
CA GLN A 194 -10.27 -26.84 0.05
C GLN A 194 -9.28 -25.71 0.36
N MET A 195 -9.72 -24.63 1.02
CA MET A 195 -8.84 -23.52 1.42
C MET A 195 -7.77 -23.97 2.42
N ARG A 196 -7.95 -25.12 3.08
CA ARG A 196 -6.97 -25.73 3.98
C ARG A 196 -5.71 -26.23 3.26
N HIS A 197 -5.71 -26.29 1.94
CA HIS A 197 -4.58 -26.76 1.15
C HIS A 197 -3.85 -25.58 0.50
N VAL A 198 -2.56 -25.44 0.82
CA VAL A 198 -1.68 -24.48 0.14
C VAL A 198 -1.69 -24.75 -1.37
N GLY A 199 -1.82 -23.68 -2.16
CA GLY A 199 -1.96 -23.75 -3.61
C GLY A 199 -3.40 -23.83 -4.12
N PHE A 200 -4.39 -24.07 -3.25
CA PHE A 200 -5.80 -23.99 -3.66
C PHE A 200 -6.13 -22.59 -4.18
N ARG A 201 -6.83 -22.51 -5.31
CA ARG A 201 -7.28 -21.26 -5.93
C ARG A 201 -8.79 -21.12 -5.85
N ALA A 202 -9.27 -19.96 -5.43
CA ALA A 202 -10.68 -19.61 -5.40
C ALA A 202 -10.97 -18.40 -6.29
N SER A 203 -12.13 -18.40 -6.94
CA SER A 203 -12.57 -17.23 -7.70
C SER A 203 -13.13 -16.14 -6.80
N LEU A 204 -12.66 -14.91 -7.02
CA LEU A 204 -13.18 -13.69 -6.40
C LEU A 204 -14.21 -12.98 -7.28
N LEU A 205 -14.39 -13.42 -8.54
CA LEU A 205 -15.39 -12.88 -9.44
C LEU A 205 -16.80 -13.09 -8.89
N GLY A 206 -17.60 -12.02 -8.92
CA GLY A 206 -18.99 -12.06 -8.49
C GLY A 206 -19.19 -12.22 -6.98
N ARG A 207 -18.12 -12.25 -6.17
CA ARG A 207 -18.20 -12.35 -4.71
C ARG A 207 -18.62 -11.00 -4.11
N PRO A 208 -19.83 -10.88 -3.52
CA PRO A 208 -20.30 -9.58 -3.03
C PRO A 208 -19.46 -9.03 -1.87
N TRP A 209 -18.99 -9.91 -0.98
CA TRP A 209 -18.13 -9.53 0.15
C TRP A 209 -16.80 -8.94 -0.32
N PHE A 210 -16.19 -9.54 -1.35
CA PHE A 210 -14.94 -9.05 -1.93
C PHE A 210 -15.16 -7.71 -2.63
N ARG A 211 -16.23 -7.59 -3.44
CA ARG A 211 -16.57 -6.33 -4.10
C ARG A 211 -16.80 -5.20 -3.09
N SER A 212 -17.60 -5.44 -2.07
CA SER A 212 -17.87 -4.45 -1.00
C SER A 212 -16.59 -4.05 -0.27
N PHE A 213 -15.68 -5.00 -0.06
CA PHE A 213 -14.38 -4.74 0.54
C PHE A 213 -13.54 -3.80 -0.34
N ILE A 214 -13.37 -4.10 -1.62
CA ILE A 214 -12.58 -3.28 -2.55
C ILE A 214 -13.20 -1.87 -2.71
N THR A 215 -14.53 -1.75 -2.75
CA THR A 215 -15.20 -0.45 -2.93
C THR A 215 -15.21 0.43 -1.68
N SER A 216 -15.33 -0.16 -0.49
CA SER A 216 -15.29 0.59 0.78
C SER A 216 -13.85 0.88 1.22
N ASN A 217 -12.94 0.09 0.68
CA ASN A 217 -11.49 0.01 0.82
C ASN A 217 -10.61 0.78 -0.17
N PRO A 218 -10.96 1.90 -0.82
CA PRO A 218 -10.24 2.33 -2.02
C PRO A 218 -8.74 2.54 -1.76
N ASP A 219 -7.92 1.83 -2.53
CA ASP A 219 -6.46 1.72 -2.33
C ASP A 219 -5.66 2.85 -2.92
N ASN A 220 -6.29 3.57 -3.83
CA ASN A 220 -5.56 4.47 -4.67
C ASN A 220 -5.55 5.82 -3.97
N LEU A 221 -4.34 6.23 -3.62
CA LEU A 221 -4.02 7.64 -3.49
C LEU A 221 -4.66 8.37 -4.69
N THR A 222 -5.54 9.31 -4.44
CA THR A 222 -6.15 10.08 -5.54
C THR A 222 -5.38 11.37 -5.72
N LEU A 223 -4.95 11.63 -6.95
CA LEU A 223 -4.37 12.92 -7.31
C LEU A 223 -5.50 13.90 -7.65
N GLY A 224 -5.41 15.09 -7.09
CA GLY A 224 -6.38 16.16 -7.26
C GLY A 224 -5.90 17.23 -8.24
N SER A 225 -5.86 18.48 -7.77
CA SER A 225 -5.42 19.65 -8.53
C SER A 225 -3.95 19.53 -8.95
N VAL A 226 -3.69 19.04 -10.16
CA VAL A 226 -2.34 19.00 -10.76
C VAL A 226 -2.13 20.22 -11.65
N SER A 227 -1.06 20.98 -11.40
CA SER A 227 -0.62 22.08 -12.25
C SER A 227 0.87 21.92 -12.58
N LEU A 228 1.24 22.19 -13.82
CA LEU A 228 2.59 21.92 -14.33
C LEU A 228 2.99 23.01 -15.33
N SER A 229 4.15 23.62 -15.11
CA SER A 229 4.79 24.55 -16.04
C SER A 229 6.29 24.25 -16.12
N ALA A 230 7.03 25.02 -16.93
CA ALA A 230 8.50 24.93 -16.97
C ALA A 230 9.19 25.33 -15.65
N ALA A 231 8.52 26.10 -14.80
CA ALA A 231 9.12 26.71 -13.60
C ALA A 231 8.37 26.40 -12.28
N SER A 232 7.28 25.64 -12.36
CA SER A 232 6.47 25.28 -11.20
C SER A 232 5.76 23.96 -11.41
N PHE A 233 5.55 23.26 -10.31
CA PHE A 233 4.76 22.06 -10.28
C PHE A 233 4.00 22.00 -8.96
N SER A 234 2.71 21.67 -9.00
CA SER A 234 1.96 21.36 -7.80
C SER A 234 0.96 20.25 -8.04
N PHE A 235 0.69 19.48 -7.00
CA PHE A 235 -0.38 18.49 -6.98
C PHE A 235 -0.96 18.37 -5.57
N SER A 236 -2.25 18.07 -5.47
CA SER A 236 -2.82 17.55 -4.22
C SER A 236 -2.91 16.04 -4.27
N ALA A 237 -2.61 15.39 -3.15
CA ALA A 237 -2.80 13.97 -2.98
C ALA A 237 -3.72 13.74 -1.78
N THR A 238 -4.75 12.94 -1.99
CA THR A 238 -5.70 12.53 -0.95
C THR A 238 -5.49 11.05 -0.67
N ASN A 239 -5.35 10.72 0.61
CA ASN A 239 -5.37 9.35 1.07
C ASN A 239 -6.80 9.03 1.54
N PRO A 240 -7.60 8.30 0.75
CA PRO A 240 -8.98 7.99 1.13
C PRO A 240 -9.07 6.90 2.21
N SER A 241 -7.99 6.18 2.48
CA SER A 241 -7.94 5.11 3.48
C SER A 241 -7.84 5.65 4.91
N SER A 242 -8.02 4.80 5.91
CA SER A 242 -7.76 5.14 7.33
C SER A 242 -6.28 5.04 7.71
N ASP A 243 -5.50 4.27 6.96
CA ASP A 243 -4.11 3.96 7.29
C ASP A 243 -3.16 4.99 6.68
N PRO A 244 -2.08 5.37 7.37
CA PRO A 244 -1.10 6.30 6.82
C PRO A 244 -0.35 5.68 5.63
N VAL A 245 -0.10 6.49 4.60
CA VAL A 245 0.71 6.10 3.44
C VAL A 245 1.93 7.00 3.32
N THR A 246 3.09 6.43 3.01
CA THR A 246 4.32 7.21 2.83
C THR A 246 4.58 7.43 1.34
N LEU A 247 4.57 8.69 0.91
CA LEU A 247 4.88 9.12 -0.45
C LEU A 247 6.37 9.41 -0.57
N LYS A 248 7.04 8.93 -1.61
CA LYS A 248 8.51 9.03 -1.72
C LYS A 248 8.98 9.76 -2.97
N LEU A 249 8.28 9.55 -4.08
CA LEU A 249 8.71 10.02 -5.38
C LEU A 249 7.55 10.58 -6.19
N VAL A 250 7.86 11.54 -7.03
CA VAL A 250 7.01 11.97 -8.14
C VAL A 250 7.79 11.88 -9.43
N ILE A 251 7.19 11.32 -10.46
CA ILE A 251 7.78 11.16 -11.79
C ILE A 251 6.85 11.86 -12.78
N ILE A 252 7.41 12.81 -13.52
CA ILE A 252 6.71 13.54 -14.57
C ILE A 252 7.31 13.14 -15.91
N ALA A 253 6.53 12.42 -16.71
CA ALA A 253 6.96 11.94 -18.02
C ALA A 253 6.00 12.43 -19.11
N GLU A 254 6.54 12.80 -20.27
CA GLU A 254 5.72 13.24 -21.41
C GLU A 254 4.86 12.08 -21.93
N VAL A 255 3.58 12.34 -22.20
CA VAL A 255 2.67 11.34 -22.78
C VAL A 255 3.12 11.06 -24.21
N THR A 256 3.39 9.81 -24.52
CA THR A 256 3.63 9.37 -25.91
C THR A 256 2.41 8.57 -26.40
N PRO A 257 1.91 8.80 -27.63
CA PRO A 257 0.62 8.30 -28.10
C PRO A 257 0.47 6.76 -28.22
N MET A 258 1.46 5.96 -27.79
CA MET A 258 1.41 4.49 -27.85
C MET A 258 1.62 3.78 -26.51
N ALA A 259 1.75 4.51 -25.39
CA ALA A 259 1.98 3.89 -24.08
C ALA A 259 0.76 4.06 -23.18
N LEU A 260 0.26 2.95 -22.62
CA LEU A 260 -0.52 3.00 -21.38
C LEU A 260 0.32 3.73 -20.31
N PRO A 261 -0.28 4.24 -19.22
CA PRO A 261 0.47 4.76 -18.08
C PRO A 261 1.20 3.63 -17.34
N SER A 262 2.11 2.93 -18.02
CA SER A 262 3.10 2.09 -17.40
C SER A 262 4.27 2.99 -17.02
N VAL A 263 4.76 2.87 -15.79
CA VAL A 263 6.00 3.51 -15.36
C VAL A 263 7.18 2.73 -15.97
N ALA A 264 7.25 2.69 -17.30
CA ALA A 264 8.44 2.24 -18.01
C ALA A 264 9.48 3.36 -17.89
N LEU A 265 10.30 3.23 -16.86
CA LEU A 265 11.37 4.17 -16.53
C LEU A 265 12.50 4.19 -17.58
N ALA A 266 12.39 3.40 -18.65
CA ALA A 266 13.14 3.60 -19.89
C ALA A 266 12.98 5.04 -20.47
N SER A 267 11.93 5.76 -20.06
CA SER A 267 11.70 7.19 -20.34
C SER A 267 12.29 8.16 -19.30
N LEU A 268 12.81 7.68 -18.16
CA LEU A 268 13.38 8.50 -17.07
C LEU A 268 14.41 9.53 -17.49
N PRO A 269 15.30 9.25 -18.46
CA PRO A 269 16.25 10.26 -18.93
C PRO A 269 15.56 11.56 -19.41
N ARG A 270 14.29 11.46 -19.82
CA ARG A 270 13.42 12.56 -20.28
C ARG A 270 12.33 12.92 -19.26
N ALA A 271 12.29 12.27 -18.11
CA ALA A 271 11.36 12.56 -17.04
C ALA A 271 11.98 13.56 -16.05
N ALA A 272 11.14 14.39 -15.43
CA ALA A 272 11.51 15.09 -14.21
C ALA A 272 11.14 14.21 -13.01
N VAL A 273 12.06 14.04 -12.06
CA VAL A 273 11.84 13.20 -10.88
C VAL A 273 12.04 14.03 -9.63
N PHE A 274 11.07 13.99 -8.72
CA PHE A 274 11.13 14.68 -7.44
C PHE A 274 11.17 13.66 -6.30
N VAL A 275 12.04 13.91 -5.32
CA VAL A 275 11.94 13.26 -4.00
C VAL A 275 10.98 14.04 -3.13
N ILE A 276 10.08 13.34 -2.46
CA ILE A 276 9.21 13.90 -1.45
C ILE A 276 9.91 13.77 -0.10
N GLY A 277 10.29 14.90 0.50
CA GLY A 277 10.91 14.94 1.82
C GLY A 277 9.91 14.68 2.95
N PRO A 278 10.37 14.38 4.17
CA PRO A 278 9.50 14.11 5.33
C PRO A 278 8.64 15.29 5.78
N ASN A 279 8.97 16.51 5.37
CA ASN A 279 8.19 17.72 5.57
C ASN A 279 7.23 18.04 4.39
N GLY A 280 7.13 17.16 3.39
CA GLY A 280 6.33 17.37 2.19
C GLY A 280 6.99 18.25 1.15
N SER A 281 8.27 18.62 1.31
CA SER A 281 9.01 19.35 0.29
C SER A 281 9.28 18.49 -0.95
N LEU A 282 9.24 19.10 -2.13
CA LEU A 282 9.64 18.47 -3.38
C LEU A 282 11.07 18.89 -3.73
N THR A 283 11.97 17.92 -3.87
CA THR A 283 13.35 18.16 -4.32
C THR A 283 13.56 17.52 -5.68
N LEU A 284 13.83 18.35 -6.70
CA LEU A 284 14.14 17.86 -8.04
C LEU A 284 15.47 17.07 -8.04
N LEU A 285 15.42 15.85 -8.55
CA LEU A 285 16.62 15.04 -8.78
C LEU A 285 17.27 15.45 -10.10
N ASN A 286 18.53 15.85 -10.01
CA ASN A 286 19.38 16.10 -11.16
C ASN A 286 20.62 15.20 -11.07
N LEU A 287 21.01 14.62 -12.20
CA LEU A 287 22.27 13.89 -12.27
C LEU A 287 23.44 14.85 -12.17
N THR A 288 24.06 14.89 -10.99
CA THR A 288 25.40 15.44 -10.82
C THR A 288 26.41 14.35 -11.16
N THR A 289 27.51 14.75 -11.82
CA THR A 289 28.61 13.86 -12.17
C THR A 289 29.14 13.16 -10.91
N GLY A 290 28.91 11.84 -10.79
CA GLY A 290 29.44 11.01 -9.70
C GLY A 290 28.45 10.10 -8.98
N GLN A 291 27.13 10.29 -9.15
CA GLN A 291 26.12 9.45 -8.48
C GLN A 291 25.50 8.41 -9.41
N GLY A 292 26.09 7.22 -9.51
CA GLY A 292 25.44 5.93 -9.86
C GLY A 292 24.54 5.81 -11.10
N GLY A 293 24.48 6.82 -11.97
CA GLY A 293 23.51 6.93 -13.05
C GLY A 293 22.07 7.22 -12.56
N PRO A 294 21.13 7.49 -13.50
CA PRO A 294 19.71 7.72 -13.22
C PRO A 294 19.07 6.77 -12.20
N GLN A 295 19.46 5.50 -12.32
CA GLN A 295 18.88 4.36 -11.61
C GLN A 295 19.26 4.38 -10.13
N GLY A 296 20.53 4.67 -9.83
CA GLY A 296 21.03 4.78 -8.46
C GLY A 296 20.29 5.87 -7.68
N LEU A 297 20.08 7.04 -8.30
CA LEU A 297 19.36 8.15 -7.67
C LEU A 297 17.91 7.79 -7.32
N VAL A 298 17.18 7.19 -8.28
CA VAL A 298 15.78 6.79 -8.04
C VAL A 298 15.71 5.69 -6.99
N LYS A 299 16.64 4.75 -6.98
CA LYS A 299 16.72 3.69 -5.95
C LYS A 299 16.98 4.27 -4.56
N THR A 300 17.92 5.21 -4.44
CA THR A 300 18.17 5.93 -3.18
C THR A 300 16.94 6.73 -2.74
N ALA A 301 16.25 7.38 -3.67
CA ALA A 301 15.02 8.11 -3.37
C ALA A 301 13.86 7.18 -2.93
N LEU A 302 13.71 6.01 -3.54
CA LEU A 302 12.76 4.98 -3.11
C LEU A 302 13.06 4.42 -1.71
N GLN A 303 14.31 4.51 -1.28
CA GLN A 303 14.77 4.14 0.07
C GLN A 303 14.69 5.30 1.07
N SER A 304 14.38 6.52 0.62
CA SER A 304 14.23 7.69 1.51
C SER A 304 13.03 7.53 2.46
N SER A 305 13.01 8.37 3.50
CA SER A 305 11.94 8.36 4.51
C SER A 305 10.57 8.75 3.94
N GLY A 306 10.52 9.59 2.89
CA GLY A 306 9.26 10.05 2.31
C GLY A 306 8.43 10.94 3.23
N TYR A 307 7.26 11.37 2.76
CA TYR A 307 6.23 12.07 3.53
C TYR A 307 5.09 11.13 3.91
N THR A 308 4.72 11.09 5.19
CA THR A 308 3.58 10.29 5.67
C THR A 308 2.27 11.08 5.55
N LEU A 309 1.45 10.73 4.59
CA LEU A 309 0.09 11.22 4.41
C LEU A 309 -0.88 10.38 5.24
N LEU A 310 -1.42 10.97 6.30
CA LEU A 310 -2.39 10.32 7.17
C LEU A 310 -3.69 9.96 6.42
N GLY A 311 -4.38 8.93 6.90
CA GLY A 311 -5.67 8.53 6.36
C GLY A 311 -6.73 9.64 6.44
N GLY A 312 -7.57 9.75 5.42
CA GLY A 312 -8.60 10.77 5.25
C GLY A 312 -8.07 12.18 4.92
N ASN A 313 -6.76 12.40 4.92
CA ASN A 313 -6.18 13.71 4.71
C ASN A 313 -5.87 13.98 3.24
N THR A 314 -5.85 15.27 2.90
CA THR A 314 -5.36 15.79 1.62
C THR A 314 -4.20 16.74 1.88
N THR A 315 -3.10 16.57 1.14
CA THR A 315 -1.94 17.46 1.21
C THR A 315 -1.58 17.96 -0.17
N THR A 316 -1.28 19.25 -0.28
CA THR A 316 -0.77 19.86 -1.51
C THR A 316 0.74 19.96 -1.45
N PHE A 317 1.39 19.47 -2.49
CA PHE A 317 2.83 19.53 -2.69
C PHE A 317 3.11 20.55 -3.79
N SER A 318 4.15 21.36 -3.58
CA SER A 318 4.50 22.42 -4.51
C SER A 318 6.01 22.50 -4.69
N TYR A 319 6.44 22.77 -5.91
CA TYR A 319 7.80 23.05 -6.31
C TYR A 319 7.82 24.36 -7.10
N SER A 320 8.85 25.17 -6.83
CA SER A 320 9.15 26.40 -7.58
C SER A 320 10.62 26.37 -7.99
N GLY A 321 10.87 26.60 -9.27
CA GLY A 321 12.18 26.49 -9.89
C GLY A 321 12.11 25.84 -11.26
N THR A 322 13.17 25.99 -12.05
CA THR A 322 13.25 25.36 -13.37
C THR A 322 13.18 23.83 -13.25
N ILE A 323 12.19 23.23 -13.91
CA ILE A 323 12.02 21.78 -13.93
C ILE A 323 12.82 21.20 -15.08
N SER A 324 13.99 20.67 -14.78
CA SER A 324 14.80 19.89 -15.73
C SER A 324 14.45 18.41 -15.70
N THR A 325 14.72 17.74 -16.82
CA THR A 325 14.76 16.28 -16.85
C THR A 325 15.93 15.76 -16.02
N LEU A 326 15.92 14.46 -15.67
CA LEU A 326 16.97 13.85 -14.85
C LEU A 326 18.38 14.03 -15.45
N LEU A 327 18.51 14.07 -16.78
CA LEU A 327 19.76 14.33 -17.52
C LEU A 327 20.10 15.82 -17.71
N GLY A 328 19.36 16.74 -17.07
CA GLY A 328 19.58 18.18 -17.21
C GLY A 328 19.21 18.75 -18.58
N ARG A 329 18.48 18.02 -19.42
CA ARG A 329 18.00 18.50 -20.74
C ARG A 329 16.72 19.32 -20.60
N SER A 330 16.41 20.11 -21.65
CA SER A 330 15.24 20.98 -21.76
C SER A 330 13.96 20.31 -21.24
N GLY A 331 13.30 21.02 -20.33
CA GLY A 331 12.28 20.51 -19.42
C GLY A 331 10.86 20.47 -19.99
N ILE A 332 9.91 20.74 -19.10
CA ILE A 332 8.47 20.77 -19.38
C ILE A 332 8.16 21.80 -20.48
N ARG A 333 7.36 21.40 -21.47
CA ARG A 333 6.95 22.23 -22.61
C ARG A 333 5.49 22.64 -22.46
N ALA A 334 5.22 23.94 -22.54
CA ALA A 334 3.86 24.47 -22.61
C ALA A 334 3.07 23.80 -23.75
N GLY A 335 1.82 23.41 -23.47
CA GLY A 335 0.93 22.72 -24.40
C GLY A 335 1.20 21.23 -24.60
N ALA A 336 2.24 20.65 -24.01
CA ALA A 336 2.46 19.20 -24.04
C ALA A 336 1.75 18.51 -22.87
N ALA A 337 1.29 17.28 -23.09
CA ALA A 337 0.68 16.45 -22.07
C ALA A 337 1.73 15.61 -21.33
N TYR A 338 1.57 15.50 -20.01
CA TYR A 338 2.46 14.74 -19.13
C TYR A 338 1.66 13.82 -18.22
N TYR A 339 2.22 12.64 -17.91
CA TYR A 339 1.80 11.83 -16.78
C TYR A 339 2.56 12.28 -15.54
N VAL A 340 1.81 12.55 -14.47
CA VAL A 340 2.32 12.73 -13.12
C VAL A 340 2.04 11.44 -12.37
N VAL A 341 3.11 10.74 -11.97
CA VAL A 341 3.04 9.50 -11.22
C VAL A 341 3.63 9.73 -9.84
N VAL A 342 2.84 9.51 -8.81
CA VAL A 342 3.28 9.54 -7.41
C VAL A 342 3.50 8.13 -6.93
N VAL A 343 4.69 7.86 -6.40
CA VAL A 343 5.11 6.55 -5.90
C VAL A 343 5.39 6.65 -4.41
N GLY A 344 4.73 5.79 -3.63
CA GLY A 344 4.95 5.62 -2.20
C GLY A 344 5.48 4.24 -1.84
N SER A 345 5.57 3.95 -0.54
CA SER A 345 5.97 2.63 -0.02
C SER A 345 5.04 1.52 -0.52
N HIS A 346 3.76 1.86 -0.67
CA HIS A 346 2.65 0.91 -0.87
C HIS A 346 1.56 1.45 -1.78
N VAL A 347 1.77 2.61 -2.41
CA VAL A 347 0.76 3.30 -3.23
C VAL A 347 1.38 3.80 -4.53
N LEU A 348 0.58 3.74 -5.60
CA LEU A 348 0.87 4.39 -6.86
C LEU A 348 -0.37 5.16 -7.30
N ALA A 349 -0.18 6.41 -7.73
CA ALA A 349 -1.23 7.19 -8.36
C ALA A 349 -0.69 7.84 -9.62
N ALA A 350 -1.51 7.91 -10.66
CA ALA A 350 -1.15 8.54 -11.91
C ALA A 350 -2.28 9.45 -12.41
N GLN A 351 -1.91 10.61 -12.95
CA GLN A 351 -2.85 11.53 -13.58
C GLN A 351 -2.17 12.23 -14.76
N SER A 352 -2.91 12.45 -15.85
CA SER A 352 -2.43 13.28 -16.95
C SER A 352 -2.67 14.76 -16.69
N VAL A 353 -1.72 15.61 -17.06
CA VAL A 353 -1.82 17.07 -16.99
C VAL A 353 -1.32 17.70 -18.28
N LEU A 354 -1.98 18.77 -18.73
CA LEU A 354 -1.49 19.62 -19.81
C LEU A 354 -0.61 20.71 -19.20
N ALA A 355 0.64 20.80 -19.64
CA ALA A 355 1.53 21.83 -19.13
C ALA A 355 1.15 23.22 -19.65
N SER A 356 1.14 24.21 -18.76
CA SER A 356 0.96 25.63 -19.07
C SER A 356 2.29 26.32 -19.35
#